data_AF-A0A6H1UJ11-F1
#
_entry.id   AF-A0A6H1UJ11-F1
#
_cell.length_a   1.000
_cell.length_b   1.000
_cell.length_c   1.000
_cell.angle_alpha   90.00
_cell.angle_beta   90.00
_cell.angle_gamma   90.00
#
_symmetry.space_group_name_H-M   'P 1'
#
loop_
_entity.id
_entity.type
_entity.pdbx_description
1 polymer ?
#
loop_
_entity_poly.entity_id
_entity_poly.type
_entity_poly.pdbx_seq_one_letter_code
_entity_poly.pdbx_strand_id
1 'polypeptide(L)'
;MKIWKVALLALAVAITGCSDDDDDNDVVAPPVVPVGVTADEATTMTAAVSSVDAITGTISFSLATDEQDPIEQLANIEVMYLGYPPADWQAPASESNFKLRWHQSHLITCTIDSCDGALVEVTPGNYTFTPDAYDWNHEIDTFKYQVVVSGALAETTIDLTAM
;
A
#
# COMPACT_ATOMS: atom_id res chain seq x y z
N MET A 1 -1.26 18.53 -49.76
CA MET A 1 0.19 18.73 -49.99
C MET A 1 0.71 19.87 -49.12
N LYS A 2 1.41 19.56 -48.03
CA LYS A 2 2.44 20.42 -47.41
C LYS A 2 3.26 19.53 -46.45
N ILE A 3 4.53 19.86 -46.29
CA ILE A 3 5.65 18.91 -46.13
C ILE A 3 6.11 18.85 -44.66
N TRP A 4 6.57 17.65 -44.26
CA TRP A 4 7.28 17.26 -43.03
C TRP A 4 8.33 18.22 -42.48
N LYS A 5 8.59 18.13 -41.16
CA LYS A 5 9.94 17.93 -40.59
C LYS A 5 9.90 17.03 -39.35
N VAL A 6 10.34 15.78 -39.52
CA VAL A 6 10.85 14.91 -38.44
C VAL A 6 12.27 15.39 -38.15
N ALA A 7 12.57 15.75 -36.91
CA ALA A 7 13.92 16.05 -36.47
C ALA A 7 14.58 14.75 -35.99
N LEU A 8 15.38 14.14 -36.87
CA LEU A 8 16.42 13.18 -36.51
C LEU A 8 17.52 13.94 -35.72
N LEU A 9 17.76 13.54 -34.48
CA LEU A 9 18.99 13.89 -33.78
C LEU A 9 19.92 12.67 -33.82
N ALA A 10 20.84 12.69 -34.78
CA ALA A 10 21.92 11.72 -34.88
C ALA A 10 23.04 12.11 -33.91
N LEU A 11 23.27 11.29 -32.89
CA LEU A 11 24.46 11.39 -32.05
C LEU A 11 25.46 10.33 -32.53
N ALA A 12 26.46 10.77 -33.29
CA ALA A 12 27.63 9.98 -33.63
C ALA A 12 28.52 9.86 -32.39
N VAL A 13 28.49 8.70 -31.75
CA VAL A 13 29.52 8.33 -30.77
C VAL A 13 30.63 7.62 -31.55
N ALA A 14 31.78 8.28 -31.63
CA ALA A 14 33.00 7.70 -32.14
C ALA A 14 33.45 6.57 -31.20
N ILE A 15 33.45 5.34 -31.69
CA ILE A 15 34.09 4.21 -31.03
C ILE A 15 35.58 4.31 -31.36
N THR A 16 36.35 4.91 -30.46
CA THR A 16 37.80 4.70 -30.43
C THR A 16 38.05 3.30 -29.87
N GLY A 17 38.29 2.34 -30.77
CA GLY A 17 38.88 1.06 -30.40
C GLY A 17 40.32 1.30 -29.94
N CYS A 18 40.55 1.19 -28.64
CA CYS A 18 41.89 0.98 -28.11
C CYS A 18 41.97 -0.48 -27.68
N SER A 19 42.72 -1.21 -28.48
CA SER A 19 43.38 -2.47 -28.15
C SER A 19 44.23 -2.28 -26.90
N ASP A 20 44.00 -3.06 -25.87
CA ASP A 20 45.04 -3.62 -25.01
C ASP A 20 44.47 -4.87 -24.32
N ASP A 21 45.18 -5.98 -24.48
CA ASP A 21 44.98 -7.23 -23.76
C ASP A 21 45.15 -6.97 -22.26
N ASP A 22 44.10 -7.18 -21.46
CA ASP A 22 44.25 -7.69 -20.10
C ASP A 22 42.91 -8.35 -19.70
N ASP A 23 43.00 -9.63 -19.33
CA ASP A 23 41.90 -10.46 -18.81
C ASP A 23 41.40 -9.89 -17.48
N ASP A 24 40.53 -8.89 -17.49
CA ASP A 24 39.75 -8.48 -16.32
C ASP A 24 38.29 -8.85 -16.54
N ASN A 25 37.92 -10.01 -15.99
CA ASN A 25 36.52 -10.41 -15.84
C ASN A 25 35.88 -9.52 -14.76
N ASP A 26 35.58 -8.27 -15.12
CA ASP A 26 34.64 -7.45 -14.37
C ASP A 26 33.24 -8.04 -14.55
N VAL A 27 32.98 -9.09 -13.76
CA VAL A 27 31.63 -9.60 -13.52
C VAL A 27 30.86 -8.46 -12.87
N VAL A 28 30.04 -7.76 -13.65
CA VAL A 28 29.04 -6.83 -13.14
C VAL A 28 28.24 -7.59 -12.09
N ALA A 29 28.45 -7.25 -10.82
CA ALA A 29 27.75 -7.90 -9.72
C ALA A 29 26.24 -7.78 -9.97
N PRO A 30 25.47 -8.88 -9.84
CA PRO A 30 24.03 -8.81 -9.95
C PRO A 30 23.50 -7.76 -8.97
N PRO A 31 22.43 -7.01 -9.32
CA PRO A 31 21.88 -5.99 -8.43
C PRO A 31 21.63 -6.61 -7.05
N VAL A 32 22.23 -6.01 -6.02
CA VAL A 32 22.01 -6.42 -4.63
C VAL A 32 20.55 -6.16 -4.32
N VAL A 33 19.75 -7.22 -4.23
CA VAL A 33 18.41 -7.15 -3.66
C VAL A 33 18.63 -6.85 -2.17
N PRO A 34 18.08 -5.75 -1.61
CA PRO A 34 18.16 -5.54 -0.17
C PRO A 34 17.57 -6.77 0.53
N VAL A 35 18.31 -7.30 1.50
CA VAL A 35 17.82 -8.42 2.31
C VAL A 35 16.76 -7.83 3.22
N GLY A 36 15.49 -8.13 2.95
CA GLY A 36 14.38 -7.70 3.80
C GLY A 36 14.45 -8.35 5.18
N VAL A 37 13.83 -7.68 6.16
CA VAL A 37 13.63 -8.20 7.52
C VAL A 37 12.21 -8.75 7.58
N THR A 38 11.99 -9.90 8.22
CA THR A 38 10.61 -10.39 8.38
C THR A 38 9.84 -9.54 9.40
N ALA A 39 8.51 -9.46 9.28
CA ALA A 39 7.68 -8.73 10.22
C ALA A 39 7.90 -9.15 11.69
N ASP A 40 8.16 -10.44 11.96
CA ASP A 40 8.40 -10.93 13.32
C ASP A 40 9.81 -10.63 13.85
N GLU A 41 10.78 -10.38 12.97
CA GLU A 41 12.15 -10.03 13.35
C GLU A 41 12.37 -8.51 13.46
N ALA A 42 11.50 -7.71 12.84
CA ALA A 42 11.60 -6.27 12.84
C ALA A 42 11.42 -5.69 14.25
N THR A 43 12.44 -4.98 14.75
CA THR A 43 12.38 -4.28 16.04
C THR A 43 11.80 -2.87 15.94
N THR A 44 11.67 -2.35 14.73
CA THR A 44 11.04 -1.07 14.40
C THR A 44 10.15 -1.26 13.17
N MET A 45 9.06 -0.49 13.09
CA MET A 45 8.13 -0.55 11.97
C MET A 45 7.60 0.83 11.64
N THR A 46 7.81 1.26 10.41
CA THR A 46 7.18 2.45 9.83
C THR A 46 6.29 2.01 8.67
N ALA A 47 5.06 2.51 8.66
CA ALA A 47 4.11 2.30 7.58
C ALA A 47 3.84 3.58 6.79
N ALA A 48 3.66 3.44 5.47
CA ALA A 48 3.25 4.55 4.61
C ALA A 48 2.19 4.08 3.61
N VAL A 49 1.06 4.78 3.54
CA VAL A 49 0.01 4.51 2.55
C VAL A 49 0.41 5.11 1.21
N SER A 50 0.31 4.30 0.15
CA SER A 50 0.55 4.75 -1.22
C SER A 50 -0.76 5.05 -1.97
N SER A 51 -1.82 4.30 -1.72
CA SER A 51 -3.14 4.53 -2.34
C SER A 51 -4.26 3.84 -1.57
N VAL A 52 -5.48 4.36 -1.73
CA VAL A 52 -6.70 3.64 -1.34
C VAL A 52 -7.73 3.78 -2.46
N ASP A 53 -8.38 2.67 -2.78
CA ASP A 53 -9.53 2.65 -3.67
C ASP A 53 -10.81 2.78 -2.85
N ALA A 54 -11.53 3.89 -3.03
CA ALA A 54 -12.71 4.17 -2.25
C ALA A 54 -13.90 3.24 -2.57
N ILE A 55 -13.91 2.63 -3.75
CA ILE A 55 -14.98 1.76 -4.23
C ILE A 55 -14.81 0.36 -3.66
N THR A 56 -13.60 -0.19 -3.67
CA THR A 56 -13.33 -1.56 -3.20
C THR A 56 -12.87 -1.61 -1.75
N GLY A 57 -12.48 -0.47 -1.17
CA GLY A 57 -11.83 -0.41 0.14
C GLY A 57 -10.38 -0.91 0.11
N THR A 58 -9.81 -1.18 -1.06
CA THR A 58 -8.43 -1.68 -1.18
C THR A 58 -7.43 -0.64 -0.69
N ILE A 59 -6.48 -1.05 0.16
CA ILE A 59 -5.42 -0.19 0.71
C ILE A 59 -4.07 -0.73 0.25
N SER A 60 -3.27 0.13 -0.36
CA SER A 60 -1.87 -0.16 -0.67
C SER A 60 -0.96 0.62 0.26
N PHE A 61 0.01 -0.06 0.87
CA PHE A 61 0.93 0.52 1.83
C PHE A 61 2.30 -0.16 1.79
N SER A 62 3.31 0.51 2.32
CA SER A 62 4.67 -0.03 2.48
C SER A 62 5.05 -0.12 3.94
N LEU A 63 5.89 -1.10 4.28
CA LEU A 63 6.50 -1.28 5.59
C LEU A 63 8.03 -1.28 5.47
N ALA A 64 8.68 -0.56 6.36
CA ALA A 64 10.13 -0.53 6.48
C ALA A 64 10.57 -0.37 7.93
N THR A 65 11.80 -0.78 8.23
CA THR A 65 12.49 -0.44 9.49
C THR A 65 12.93 1.03 9.47
N ASP A 66 13.42 1.53 10.60
CA ASP A 66 14.02 2.88 10.68
C ASP A 66 15.28 3.03 9.80
N GLU A 67 15.96 1.91 9.53
CA GLU A 67 17.09 1.81 8.60
C GLU A 67 16.68 1.77 7.12
N GLN A 68 15.37 1.81 6.85
CA GLN A 68 14.76 1.72 5.52
C GLN A 68 14.87 0.35 4.85
N ASP A 69 15.12 -0.71 5.63
CA ASP A 69 15.05 -2.07 5.12
C ASP A 69 13.58 -2.49 4.95
N PRO A 70 13.20 -3.14 3.84
CA PRO A 70 11.82 -3.56 3.61
C PRO A 70 11.41 -4.64 4.62
N ILE A 71 10.18 -4.55 5.13
CA ILE A 71 9.63 -5.54 6.04
C ILE A 71 8.73 -6.51 5.29
N GLU A 72 9.17 -7.76 5.18
CA GLU A 72 8.54 -8.82 4.38
C GLU A 72 7.70 -9.79 5.23
N GLN A 73 6.92 -10.65 4.57
CA GLN A 73 6.21 -11.77 5.19
C GLN A 73 5.22 -11.33 6.29
N LEU A 74 4.52 -10.21 6.07
CA LEU A 74 3.47 -9.77 6.99
C LEU A 74 2.32 -10.77 7.05
N ALA A 75 2.03 -11.26 8.24
CA ALA A 75 0.95 -12.20 8.49
C ALA A 75 -0.22 -11.62 9.30
N ASN A 76 0.03 -10.58 10.11
CA ASN A 76 -0.96 -10.09 11.07
C ASN A 76 -1.28 -8.61 10.83
N ILE A 77 -2.52 -8.34 10.43
CA ILE A 77 -3.05 -6.97 10.33
C ILE A 77 -4.45 -6.88 10.91
N GLU A 78 -4.79 -5.72 11.42
CA GLU A 78 -6.15 -5.32 11.73
C GLU A 78 -6.51 -4.09 10.91
N VAL A 79 -7.65 -4.12 10.24
CA VAL A 79 -8.15 -3.02 9.43
C VAL A 79 -9.53 -2.63 9.92
N MET A 80 -9.66 -1.40 10.39
CA MET A 80 -10.94 -0.83 10.76
C MET A 80 -11.37 0.16 9.68
N TYR A 81 -12.57 -0.04 9.14
CA TYR A 81 -13.26 0.94 8.30
C TYR A 81 -14.40 1.58 9.07
N LEU A 82 -14.57 2.89 8.90
CA LEU A 82 -15.68 3.67 9.42
C LEU A 82 -16.36 4.42 8.26
N GLY A 83 -17.55 3.98 7.87
CA GLY A 83 -18.39 4.61 6.87
C GLY A 83 -19.22 5.73 7.47
N TYR A 84 -19.31 6.84 6.74
CA TYR A 84 -20.06 8.04 7.09
C TYR A 84 -21.14 8.29 6.03
N PRO A 85 -22.38 8.59 6.45
CA PRO A 85 -23.41 9.05 5.52
C PRO A 85 -23.04 10.42 4.95
N PRO A 86 -23.69 10.85 3.85
CA PRO A 86 -23.39 12.12 3.24
C PRO A 86 -23.62 13.27 4.25
N ALA A 87 -22.87 14.36 4.08
CA ALA A 87 -22.83 15.43 5.07
C ALA A 87 -24.21 16.09 5.30
N ASP A 88 -25.10 16.03 4.32
CA ASP A 88 -26.48 16.53 4.35
C ASP A 88 -27.52 15.46 4.74
N TRP A 89 -27.08 14.24 5.05
CA TRP A 89 -27.96 13.18 5.53
C TRP A 89 -28.70 13.63 6.80
N GLN A 90 -30.00 13.36 6.82
CA GLN A 90 -30.88 13.68 7.92
C GLN A 90 -31.56 12.42 8.41
N ALA A 91 -31.51 12.21 9.73
CA ALA A 91 -32.22 11.11 10.35
C ALA A 91 -33.71 11.17 10.00
N PRO A 92 -34.31 10.06 9.52
CA PRO A 92 -35.75 9.96 9.39
C PRO A 92 -36.43 10.36 10.70
N ALA A 93 -37.58 11.02 10.63
CA ALA A 93 -38.31 11.43 11.83
C ALA A 93 -38.67 10.27 12.78
N SER A 94 -38.62 9.03 12.28
CA SER A 94 -38.85 7.77 13.00
C SER A 94 -37.61 7.19 13.69
N GLU A 95 -36.40 7.65 13.36
CA GLU A 95 -35.15 7.04 13.83
C GLU A 95 -34.36 8.01 14.71
N SER A 96 -34.34 7.69 16.01
CA SER A 96 -33.60 8.38 17.08
C SER A 96 -34.02 9.83 17.39
N ASN A 97 -34.46 10.04 18.62
CA ASN A 97 -34.71 11.37 19.20
C ASN A 97 -33.47 12.29 19.20
N PHE A 98 -32.28 11.73 18.95
CA PHE A 98 -31.00 12.45 19.01
C PHE A 98 -30.52 12.98 17.65
N LYS A 99 -31.14 12.56 16.52
CA LYS A 99 -30.79 13.00 15.15
C LYS A 99 -29.28 12.97 14.84
N LEU A 100 -28.55 12.03 15.44
CA LEU A 100 -27.12 11.87 15.19
C LEU A 100 -26.91 11.19 13.84
N ARG A 101 -25.87 11.60 13.11
CA ARG A 101 -25.39 10.83 11.96
C ARG A 101 -24.90 9.48 12.47
N TRP A 102 -25.45 8.39 11.92
CA TRP A 102 -24.95 7.06 12.20
C TRP A 102 -23.64 6.82 11.45
N HIS A 103 -22.91 5.80 11.86
CA HIS A 103 -21.71 5.33 11.19
C HIS A 103 -21.81 3.81 11.08
N GLN A 104 -21.27 3.25 10.00
CA GLN A 104 -21.08 1.80 9.90
C GLN A 104 -19.60 1.50 10.13
N SER A 105 -19.33 0.45 10.90
CA SER A 105 -17.96 0.03 11.19
C SER A 105 -17.75 -1.40 10.71
N HIS A 106 -16.62 -1.63 10.04
CA HIS A 106 -16.12 -2.97 9.76
C HIS A 106 -14.75 -3.12 10.41
N LEU A 107 -14.59 -4.16 11.21
CA LEU A 107 -13.30 -4.55 11.74
C LEU A 107 -12.92 -5.87 11.08
N ILE A 108 -11.77 -5.88 10.42
CA ILE A 108 -11.23 -7.06 9.76
C ILE A 108 -9.90 -7.39 10.41
N THR A 109 -9.75 -8.62 10.85
CA THR A 109 -8.50 -9.13 11.39
C THR A 109 -8.00 -10.22 10.46
N CYS A 110 -6.74 -10.10 10.07
CA CYS A 110 -6.04 -11.10 9.28
C CYS A 110 -4.89 -11.68 10.11
N THR A 111 -4.78 -12.99 10.06
CA THR A 111 -3.69 -13.79 10.61
C THR A 111 -3.19 -14.73 9.51
N ILE A 112 -2.13 -15.49 9.80
CA ILE A 112 -1.61 -16.50 8.88
C ILE A 112 -2.63 -17.58 8.48
N ASP A 113 -3.62 -17.84 9.34
CA ASP A 113 -4.59 -18.94 9.16
C ASP A 113 -5.95 -18.46 8.65
N SER A 114 -6.27 -17.17 8.78
CA SER A 114 -7.62 -16.63 8.50
C SER A 114 -7.56 -15.13 8.19
N CYS A 115 -8.28 -14.71 7.16
CA CYS A 115 -8.41 -13.29 6.79
C CYS A 115 -9.75 -13.11 6.06
N ASP A 116 -10.56 -12.13 6.48
CA ASP A 116 -11.78 -11.72 5.76
C ASP A 116 -11.43 -10.72 4.64
N GLY A 117 -10.44 -11.10 3.83
CA GLY A 117 -9.83 -10.31 2.78
C GLY A 117 -8.58 -10.98 2.21
N ALA A 118 -7.93 -10.27 1.30
CA ALA A 118 -6.68 -10.67 0.67
C ALA A 118 -5.58 -9.67 1.03
N LEU A 119 -4.60 -10.12 1.82
CA LEU A 119 -3.33 -9.43 2.03
C LEU A 119 -2.27 -10.02 1.09
N VAL A 120 -1.70 -9.19 0.22
CA VAL A 120 -0.72 -9.62 -0.78
C VAL A 120 0.51 -8.73 -0.72
N GLU A 121 1.68 -9.32 -0.56
CA GLU A 121 2.96 -8.65 -0.78
C GLU A 121 3.24 -8.60 -2.28
N VAL A 122 3.24 -7.39 -2.87
CA VAL A 122 3.39 -7.19 -4.32
C VAL A 122 4.87 -7.12 -4.70
N THR A 123 5.66 -6.46 -3.87
CA THR A 123 7.12 -6.41 -3.90
C THR A 123 7.61 -6.36 -2.45
N PRO A 124 8.89 -6.71 -2.14
CA PRO A 124 9.44 -6.61 -0.80
C PRO A 124 9.00 -5.36 -0.03
N GLY A 125 8.34 -5.56 1.10
CA GLY A 125 7.86 -4.48 1.96
C GLY A 125 6.67 -3.67 1.43
N ASN A 126 6.04 -4.07 0.33
CA ASN A 126 4.89 -3.37 -0.26
C ASN A 126 3.69 -4.31 -0.35
N TYR A 127 2.59 -3.89 0.26
CA TYR A 127 1.42 -4.71 0.46
C TYR A 127 0.18 -4.07 -0.14
N THR A 128 -0.73 -4.92 -0.58
CA THR A 128 -2.11 -4.57 -0.90
C THR A 128 -3.03 -5.40 -0.05
N PHE A 129 -3.91 -4.74 0.71
CA PHE A 129 -5.02 -5.38 1.40
C PHE A 129 -6.32 -5.08 0.67
N THR A 130 -7.11 -6.11 0.37
CA THR A 130 -8.45 -5.99 -0.23
C THR A 130 -9.46 -6.75 0.62
N PRO A 131 -10.48 -6.11 1.20
CA PRO A 131 -11.52 -6.81 1.96
C PRO A 131 -12.37 -7.71 1.06
N ASP A 132 -12.80 -8.89 1.54
CA ASP A 132 -13.59 -9.84 0.74
C ASP A 132 -15.04 -9.38 0.50
N ALA A 133 -15.60 -8.66 1.47
CA ALA A 133 -16.96 -8.15 1.43
C ALA A 133 -17.01 -6.71 1.93
N TYR A 134 -16.79 -5.79 0.99
CA TYR A 134 -16.98 -4.35 1.18
C TYR A 134 -18.38 -3.96 0.72
N ASP A 135 -19.39 -4.20 1.56
CA ASP A 135 -20.78 -3.82 1.29
C ASP A 135 -21.25 -2.78 2.32
N TRP A 136 -20.98 -1.52 1.99
CA TRP A 136 -21.58 -0.43 2.74
C TRP A 136 -23.07 -0.40 2.51
N ASN A 137 -23.81 -0.01 3.54
CA ASN A 137 -25.17 0.46 3.31
C ASN A 137 -25.13 1.59 2.25
N HIS A 138 -26.08 1.59 1.32
CA HIS A 138 -26.20 2.51 0.17
C HIS A 138 -26.27 3.99 0.54
N GLU A 139 -26.38 4.29 1.83
CA GLU A 139 -26.37 5.62 2.41
C GLU A 139 -24.99 6.09 2.89
N ILE A 140 -23.92 5.30 2.75
CA ILE A 140 -22.54 5.72 3.02
C ILE A 140 -21.95 6.42 1.79
N ASP A 141 -21.35 7.60 1.99
CA ASP A 141 -20.75 8.43 0.93
C ASP A 141 -19.23 8.54 1.07
N THR A 142 -18.74 8.56 2.30
CA THR A 142 -17.30 8.64 2.59
C THR A 142 -16.94 7.63 3.67
N PHE A 143 -15.67 7.24 3.74
CA PHE A 143 -15.20 6.42 4.83
C PHE A 143 -13.81 6.85 5.29
N LYS A 144 -13.48 6.41 6.49
CA LYS A 144 -12.15 6.47 7.05
C LYS A 144 -11.66 5.07 7.33
N TYR A 145 -10.35 4.89 7.38
CA TYR A 145 -9.76 3.61 7.69
C TYR A 145 -8.57 3.78 8.63
N GLN A 146 -8.29 2.74 9.39
CA GLN A 146 -7.08 2.57 10.18
C GLN A 146 -6.53 1.18 9.88
N VAL A 147 -5.21 1.07 9.78
CA VAL A 147 -4.52 -0.22 9.65
C VAL A 147 -3.55 -0.35 10.81
N VAL A 148 -3.68 -1.41 11.60
CA VAL A 148 -2.69 -1.81 12.59
C VAL A 148 -1.93 -3.00 12.03
N VAL A 149 -0.61 -2.91 12.07
CA VAL A 149 0.31 -3.93 11.57
C VAL A 149 1.15 -4.38 12.75
N SER A 150 1.10 -5.67 13.07
CA SER A 150 1.79 -6.23 14.24
C SER A 150 2.75 -7.33 13.82
N GLY A 151 4.00 -7.21 14.25
CA GLY A 151 4.97 -8.31 14.30
C GLY A 151 5.18 -8.79 15.73
N ALA A 152 6.03 -9.79 15.91
CA ALA A 152 6.38 -10.30 17.24
C ALA A 152 7.07 -9.27 18.16
N LEU A 153 7.83 -8.31 17.61
CA LEU A 153 8.67 -7.38 18.38
C LEU A 153 8.29 -5.90 18.23
N ALA A 154 7.50 -5.55 17.21
CA ALA A 154 7.11 -4.19 16.90
C ALA A 154 5.70 -4.13 16.32
N GLU A 155 5.09 -2.96 16.42
CA GLU A 155 3.77 -2.65 15.87
C GLU A 155 3.79 -1.24 15.28
N THR A 156 3.01 -1.04 14.23
CA THR A 156 2.80 0.29 13.65
C THR A 156 1.35 0.50 13.28
N THR A 157 0.92 1.76 13.25
CA THR A 157 -0.45 2.13 12.92
C THR A 157 -0.44 3.17 11.80
N ILE A 158 -1.24 2.89 10.77
CA ILE A 158 -1.66 3.87 9.79
C ILE A 158 -2.92 4.54 10.34
N ASP A 159 -2.77 5.81 10.71
CA ASP A 159 -3.83 6.57 11.37
C ASP A 159 -5.06 6.82 10.50
N LEU A 160 -6.16 7.11 11.21
CA LEU A 160 -7.48 7.36 10.66
C LEU A 160 -7.48 8.52 9.65
N THR A 161 -7.32 8.19 8.37
CA THR A 161 -7.26 9.17 7.29
C THR A 161 -8.60 9.21 6.56
N ALA A 162 -9.11 10.42 6.27
CA ALA A 162 -10.34 10.60 5.51
C ALA A 162 -10.08 10.47 4.01
N MET A 163 -10.97 9.75 3.33
CA MET A 163 -11.07 9.65 1.87
C MET A 163 -12.23 10.47 1.36
#